data_AF-A0A378MB95-F1
#
_entry.id   AF-A0A378MB95-F1
#
_cell.length_a   1.000
_cell.length_b   1.000
_cell.length_c   1.000
_cell.angle_alpha   90.00
_cell.angle_beta   90.00
_cell.angle_gamma   90.00
#
_symmetry.space_group_name_H-M   'P 1'
#
loop_
_entity.id
_entity.type
_entity.pdbx_description
1 polymer ?
#
loop_
_entity_poly.entity_id
_entity_poly.type
_entity_poly.pdbx_seq_one_letter_code
_entity_poly.pdbx_strand_id
1 'polypeptide(L)'
;MSFQDQYIFWHLTNYFLTSENYRLIHLHEESQELWLDNPTKKTRPIIRMQMKELSWANAANRDVFQTLRIADNIRKQLGKPKISLFNVYITPFPPHGDTGELFHTQVQSKIKK
;
A
#
# COMPACT_ATOMS: atom_id res chain seq x y z
N MET A 1 15.14 -2.29 -10.24
CA MET A 1 13.84 -1.86 -10.81
C MET A 1 13.97 -1.53 -12.29
N SER A 2 13.15 -2.15 -13.14
CA SER A 2 13.18 -1.94 -14.59
C SER A 2 12.41 -0.67 -15.00
N PHE A 3 12.59 -0.21 -16.25
CA PHE A 3 11.76 0.87 -16.81
C PHE A 3 10.29 0.48 -16.89
N GLN A 4 9.99 -0.80 -17.14
CA GLN A 4 8.62 -1.30 -17.16
C GLN A 4 7.95 -1.20 -15.78
N ASP A 5 8.66 -1.53 -14.70
CA ASP A 5 8.14 -1.40 -13.33
C ASP A 5 7.81 0.05 -12.99
N GLN A 6 8.72 0.97 -13.36
CA GLN A 6 8.52 2.41 -13.18
C GLN A 6 7.32 2.91 -13.99
N TYR A 7 7.19 2.46 -15.23
CA TYR A 7 6.05 2.81 -16.08
C TYR A 7 4.74 2.34 -15.45
N ILE A 8 4.67 1.08 -14.98
CA ILE A 8 3.47 0.55 -14.32
C ILE A 8 3.15 1.36 -13.06
N PHE A 9 4.16 1.67 -12.23
CA PHE A 9 3.97 2.45 -11.00
C PHE A 9 3.38 3.83 -11.30
N TRP A 10 3.96 4.57 -12.24
CA TRP A 10 3.49 5.91 -12.57
C TRP A 10 2.18 5.91 -13.36
N HIS A 11 1.96 4.93 -14.23
CA HIS A 11 0.72 4.79 -14.99
C HIS A 11 -0.47 4.50 -14.06
N LEU A 12 -0.33 3.57 -13.11
CA LEU A 12 -1.35 3.28 -12.10
C LEU A 12 -1.60 4.49 -11.20
N THR A 13 -0.54 5.19 -10.79
CA THR A 13 -0.66 6.42 -10.00
C THR A 13 -1.50 7.45 -10.74
N ASN A 14 -1.20 7.70 -12.01
CA ASN A 14 -1.95 8.63 -12.83
C ASN A 14 -3.42 8.22 -12.98
N TYR A 15 -3.69 6.92 -13.20
CA TYR A 15 -5.05 6.40 -13.26
C TYR A 15 -5.83 6.68 -11.98
N PHE A 16 -5.27 6.39 -10.80
CA PHE A 16 -5.97 6.62 -9.53
C PHE A 16 -6.25 8.10 -9.28
N LEU A 17 -5.28 8.97 -9.56
CA LEU A 17 -5.41 10.41 -9.34
C LEU A 17 -6.42 11.06 -10.30
N THR A 18 -6.39 10.69 -11.59
CA THR A 18 -7.17 11.37 -12.63
C THR A 18 -8.53 10.74 -12.88
N SER A 19 -8.61 9.41 -12.88
CA SER A 19 -9.81 8.67 -13.30
C SER A 19 -10.66 8.21 -12.12
N GLU A 20 -10.04 7.88 -10.99
CA GLU A 20 -10.74 7.36 -9.81
C GLU A 20 -10.94 8.40 -8.69
N ASN A 21 -10.54 9.65 -8.91
CA ASN A 21 -10.65 10.76 -7.94
C ASN A 21 -9.94 10.48 -6.59
N TYR A 22 -8.85 9.75 -6.61
CA TYR A 22 -7.97 9.64 -5.45
C TYR A 22 -7.12 10.91 -5.31
N ARG A 23 -6.66 11.17 -4.08
CA ARG A 23 -5.73 12.24 -3.75
C ARG A 23 -4.50 11.66 -3.06
N LEU A 24 -3.35 12.24 -3.37
CA LEU A 24 -2.09 11.91 -2.73
C LEU A 24 -2.10 12.38 -1.27
N ILE A 25 -1.88 11.45 -0.34
CA ILE A 25 -1.68 11.72 1.09
C ILE A 25 -0.20 11.95 1.36
N HIS A 26 0.64 11.06 0.83
CA HIS A 26 2.08 11.05 1.06
C HIS A 26 2.80 10.46 -0.15
N LEU A 27 3.94 11.05 -0.51
CA LEU A 27 4.89 10.54 -1.49
C LEU A 27 6.26 10.49 -0.81
N HIS A 28 6.87 9.30 -0.80
CA HIS A 28 8.22 9.09 -0.31
C HIS A 28 9.10 8.64 -1.48
N GLU A 29 9.80 9.59 -2.09
CA GLU A 29 10.55 9.36 -3.32
C GLU A 29 11.68 8.33 -3.13
N GLU A 30 12.41 8.40 -2.02
CA GLU A 30 13.54 7.49 -1.74
C GLU A 30 13.10 6.02 -1.60
N SER A 31 11.92 5.78 -1.03
CA SER A 31 11.39 4.43 -0.84
C SER A 31 10.40 4.03 -1.93
N GLN A 32 10.23 4.89 -2.94
CA GLN A 32 9.30 4.75 -4.06
C GLN A 32 7.91 4.30 -3.59
N GLU A 33 7.44 4.96 -2.53
CA GLU A 33 6.19 4.65 -1.86
C GLU A 33 5.25 5.85 -1.96
N LEU A 34 3.97 5.57 -2.20
CA LEU A 34 2.92 6.57 -2.13
C LEU A 34 1.65 6.03 -1.47
N TRP A 35 0.88 6.96 -0.94
CA TRP A 35 -0.37 6.70 -0.25
C TRP A 35 -1.48 7.58 -0.83
N LEU A 36 -2.62 6.98 -1.13
CA LEU A 36 -3.76 7.63 -1.77
C LEU A 36 -5.04 7.43 -0.94
N ASP A 37 -5.83 8.49 -0.73
CA ASP A 37 -7.19 8.43 -0.18
C ASP A 37 -8.21 8.90 -1.21
N ASN A 38 -9.43 8.38 -1.15
CA ASN A 38 -10.53 8.91 -1.94
C ASN A 38 -11.49 9.70 -1.02
N PRO A 39 -11.39 11.04 -1.01
CA PRO A 39 -12.24 11.86 -0.13
C PRO A 39 -13.70 11.87 -0.59
N THR A 40 -13.97 11.60 -1.88
CA THR A 40 -15.33 11.63 -2.44
C THR A 40 -16.14 10.40 -2.05
N LYS A 41 -15.48 9.23 -1.94
CA LYS A 41 -16.12 7.94 -1.63
C LYS A 41 -15.50 7.32 -0.39
N LYS A 42 -16.07 7.60 0.79
CA LYS A 42 -15.57 7.12 2.10
C LYS A 42 -15.45 5.58 2.23
N THR A 43 -16.15 4.82 1.39
CA THR A 43 -16.10 3.35 1.37
C THR A 43 -14.91 2.78 0.59
N ARG A 44 -14.26 3.60 -0.24
CA ARG A 44 -13.09 3.19 -1.00
C ARG A 44 -11.89 3.01 -0.06
N PRO A 45 -11.06 1.98 -0.28
CA PRO A 45 -9.89 1.76 0.54
C PRO A 45 -8.85 2.85 0.29
N ILE A 46 -8.03 3.11 1.31
CA ILE A 46 -6.74 3.78 1.14
C ILE A 46 -5.87 2.84 0.30
N ILE A 47 -5.13 3.39 -0.64
CA ILE A 47 -4.21 2.62 -1.48
C ILE A 47 -2.80 3.01 -1.10
N ARG A 48 -1.98 2.03 -0.75
CA ARG A 48 -0.52 2.16 -0.73
C ARG A 48 0.03 1.48 -1.96
N MET A 49 0.90 2.16 -2.69
CA MET A 49 1.70 1.54 -3.74
C MET A 49 3.16 1.73 -3.42
N GLN A 50 3.92 0.64 -3.47
CA GLN A 50 5.36 0.69 -3.27
C GLN A 50 6.07 -0.12 -4.34
N MET A 51 7.07 0.52 -4.95
CA MET A 51 7.99 -0.16 -5.84
C MET A 51 9.20 -0.62 -5.01
N LYS A 52 9.31 -1.92 -4.76
CA LYS A 52 10.34 -2.49 -3.89
C LYS A 52 10.64 -3.94 -4.22
N GLU A 53 11.91 -4.33 -4.12
CA GLU A 53 12.31 -5.73 -4.21
C GLU A 53 11.93 -6.48 -2.94
N LEU A 54 10.95 -7.38 -3.07
CA LEU A 54 10.55 -8.28 -2.00
C LEU A 54 11.25 -9.62 -2.21
N SER A 55 12.54 -9.72 -1.90
CA SER A 55 13.30 -10.95 -2.22
C SER A 55 12.93 -12.16 -1.36
N TRP A 56 12.36 -11.95 -0.16
CA TRP A 56 12.04 -13.03 0.80
C TRP A 56 10.71 -12.79 1.51
N ALA A 57 9.98 -13.85 1.80
CA ALA A 57 8.69 -13.80 2.51
C ALA A 57 8.78 -13.08 3.87
N ASN A 58 9.87 -13.25 4.61
CA ASN A 58 10.09 -12.55 5.88
C ASN A 58 10.18 -11.02 5.72
N ALA A 59 10.72 -10.53 4.60
CA ALA A 59 10.76 -9.10 4.31
C ALA A 59 9.35 -8.57 4.01
N ALA A 60 8.56 -9.31 3.24
CA ALA A 60 7.16 -8.97 2.97
C ALA A 60 6.31 -8.95 4.25
N ASN A 61 6.48 -9.95 5.12
CA ASN A 61 5.82 -10.02 6.44
C ASN A 61 6.09 -8.75 7.27
N ARG A 62 7.37 -8.41 7.45
CA ARG A 62 7.75 -7.21 8.22
C ARG A 62 7.16 -5.93 7.63
N ASP A 63 7.18 -5.82 6.31
CA ASP A 63 6.64 -4.66 5.60
C ASP A 63 5.14 -4.50 5.83
N VAL A 64 4.37 -5.60 5.77
CA VAL A 64 2.93 -5.58 6.07
C VAL A 64 2.66 -5.09 7.49
N PHE A 65 3.39 -5.58 8.50
CA PHE A 65 3.20 -5.12 9.88
C PHE A 65 3.59 -3.65 10.07
N GLN A 66 4.66 -3.19 9.44
CA GLN A 66 5.03 -1.78 9.45
C GLN A 66 3.95 -0.91 8.78
N THR A 67 3.44 -1.37 7.64
CA THR A 67 2.36 -0.73 6.88
C THR A 67 1.09 -0.59 7.72
N LEU A 68 0.72 -1.62 8.49
CA LEU A 68 -0.44 -1.54 9.40
C LEU A 68 -0.28 -0.44 10.46
N ARG A 69 0.94 -0.23 10.97
CA ARG A 69 1.22 0.84 11.95
C ARG A 69 1.11 2.23 11.30
N ILE A 70 1.66 2.39 10.09
CA ILE A 70 1.55 3.63 9.32
C ILE A 70 0.09 3.92 8.97
N ALA A 71 -0.66 2.89 8.55
CA ALA A 71 -2.07 3.01 8.22
C ALA A 71 -2.91 3.44 9.44
N ASP A 72 -2.62 2.96 10.65
CA ASP A 72 -3.30 3.43 11.86
C ASP A 72 -3.02 4.92 12.15
N ASN A 73 -1.80 5.39 11.87
CA ASN A 73 -1.48 6.82 11.99
C ASN A 73 -2.24 7.65 10.95
N ILE A 74 -2.27 7.21 9.69
CA ILE A 74 -3.06 7.87 8.63
C ILE A 74 -4.55 7.88 9.00
N ARG A 75 -5.08 6.77 9.51
CA ARG A 75 -6.47 6.67 9.98
C ARG A 75 -6.79 7.75 11.03
N LYS A 76 -5.90 7.93 12.02
CA LYS A 76 -6.04 8.96 13.07
C LYS A 76 -5.99 10.36 12.48
N GLN A 77 -5.05 10.64 11.59
CA GLN A 77 -4.93 11.94 10.90
C GLN A 77 -6.18 12.28 10.08
N LEU A 78 -6.77 11.29 9.42
CA LEU A 78 -8.02 11.44 8.66
C LEU A 78 -9.28 11.50 9.54
N GLY A 79 -9.17 11.32 10.86
CA GLY A 79 -10.32 11.28 11.77
C GLY A 79 -11.30 10.13 11.52
N LYS A 80 -10.86 9.06 10.83
CA LYS A 80 -11.73 7.92 10.47
C LYS A 80 -11.74 6.87 11.59
N PRO A 81 -12.90 6.32 12.00
CA PRO A 81 -12.94 5.29 13.03
C PRO A 81 -12.33 3.96 12.53
N LYS A 82 -12.49 3.67 11.24
CA LYS A 82 -11.93 2.50 10.56
C LYS A 82 -11.54 2.89 9.13
N ILE A 83 -10.50 2.25 8.61
CA ILE A 83 -10.11 2.32 7.20
C ILE A 83 -9.94 0.90 6.66
N SER A 84 -10.16 0.73 5.37
CA SER A 84 -9.65 -0.41 4.59
C SER A 84 -8.39 0.05 3.85
N LEU A 85 -7.42 -0.85 3.73
CA LEU A 85 -6.16 -0.60 3.04
C LEU A 85 -5.99 -1.62 1.92
N PHE A 86 -5.60 -1.15 0.75
CA PHE A 86 -5.10 -1.97 -0.34
C PHE A 86 -3.59 -1.70 -0.49
N ASN A 87 -2.77 -2.70 -0.20
CA ASN A 87 -1.31 -2.59 -0.22
C ASN A 87 -0.76 -3.28 -1.46
N VAL A 88 -0.26 -2.49 -2.40
CA VAL A 88 0.19 -2.96 -3.72
C VAL A 88 1.71 -2.87 -3.80
N TYR A 89 2.34 -3.99 -4.13
CA TYR A 89 3.76 -4.04 -4.42
C TYR A 89 3.98 -4.18 -5.92
N ILE A 90 4.85 -3.33 -6.45
CA ILE A 90 5.43 -3.52 -7.77
C ILE A 90 6.84 -4.04 -7.51
N THR A 91 7.08 -5.30 -7.90
CA THR A 91 8.32 -6.03 -7.64
C THR A 91 8.66 -6.87 -8.89
N PRO A 92 9.94 -6.95 -9.29
CA PRO A 92 10.35 -7.73 -10.45
C PRO A 92 10.13 -9.23 -10.26
N PHE A 93 10.17 -9.69 -9.00
CA PHE A 93 9.97 -11.09 -8.64
C PHE A 93 9.07 -11.21 -7.41
N PRO A 94 8.24 -12.27 -7.32
CA PRO A 94 7.53 -12.59 -6.11
C PRO A 94 8.54 -13.01 -5.02
N PRO A 95 8.23 -12.77 -3.74
CA PRO A 95 9.11 -13.18 -2.64
C PRO A 95 9.35 -14.68 -2.60
N HIS A 96 10.61 -15.06 -2.39
CA HIS A 96 10.98 -16.45 -2.17
C HIS A 96 10.63 -16.91 -0.75
N GLY A 97 10.22 -18.18 -0.63
CA GLY A 97 9.80 -18.80 0.62
C GLY A 97 8.28 -18.78 0.82
N ASP A 98 7.84 -19.29 1.97
CA ASP A 98 6.41 -19.35 2.31
C ASP A 98 5.91 -17.96 2.74
N THR A 99 5.09 -17.35 1.90
CA THR A 99 4.42 -16.08 2.20
C THR A 99 3.22 -16.25 3.12
N GLY A 100 2.86 -17.49 3.46
CA GLY A 100 1.67 -17.84 4.20
C GLY A 100 0.43 -17.22 3.56
N GLU A 101 -0.42 -16.64 4.41
CA GLU A 101 -1.69 -16.02 3.99
C GLU A 101 -1.58 -14.55 3.56
N LEU A 102 -0.38 -13.94 3.56
CA LEU A 102 -0.22 -12.49 3.40
C LEU A 102 -0.85 -11.90 2.14
N PHE A 103 -0.81 -12.66 1.03
CA PHE A 103 -1.35 -12.24 -0.26
C PHE A 103 -2.73 -12.86 -0.57
N HIS A 104 -3.24 -13.71 0.32
CA HIS A 104 -4.46 -14.49 0.11
C HIS A 104 -5.59 -14.11 1.07
N THR A 105 -5.26 -13.55 2.24
CA THR A 105 -6.22 -13.24 3.31
C THR A 105 -6.19 -11.75 3.67
N GLN A 106 -7.33 -11.21 4.10
CA GLN A 106 -7.38 -9.88 4.70
C GLN A 106 -6.70 -9.86 6.06
N VAL A 107 -5.61 -9.11 6.17
CA VAL A 107 -4.91 -8.91 7.44
C VAL A 107 -5.61 -7.81 8.23
N GLN A 108 -6.19 -8.16 9.38
CA GLN A 108 -6.80 -7.20 10.29
C GLN A 108 -5.80 -6.79 11.38
N SER A 109 -5.61 -5.48 11.53
CA SER A 109 -4.92 -4.93 12.68
C SER A 109 -5.77 -5.13 13.94
N LYS A 110 -5.44 -6.14 14.77
CA LYS A 110 -5.98 -6.28 16.13
C LYS A 110 -5.24 -5.34 17.09
N ILE A 111 -5.26 -4.03 16.86
CA ILE A 111 -4.84 -3.09 17.90
C ILE A 111 -5.98 -3.04 18.92
N LYS A 112 -5.93 -3.92 19.93
CA LYS A 112 -6.72 -3.76 21.15
C LYS A 112 -6.29 -2.43 21.79
N LYS A 113 -7.27 -1.57 22.07
CA LYS A 113 -7.11 -0.43 22.97
C LYS A 113 -6.68 -0.91 24.36
#